data_AF-A0A956N7E2-F1
#
_entry.id   AF-A0A956N7E2-F1
#
_cell.length_a   1.000
_cell.length_b   1.000
_cell.length_c   1.000
_cell.angle_alpha   90.00
_cell.angle_beta   90.00
_cell.angle_gamma   90.00
#
_symmetry.space_group_name_H-M   'P 1'
#
loop_
_entity.id
_entity.type
_entity.pdbx_description
1 polymer ?
#
loop_
_entity_poly.entity_id
_entity_poly.type
_entity_poly.pdbx_seq_one_letter_code
_entity_poly.pdbx_strand_id
1 'polypeptide(L)'
;SGLSTLKAKAELEGSLVMKMYDTQSGATIWSSSATDRQTLAAVSVSKTGGVRGGGSSDVGGAKSALVRNLVDRTTTDFRPTWIRVQE
;
A
#
# COMPACT_ATOMS: atom_id res chain seq x y z
N SER A 1 -26.27 -25.23 -7.09
CA SER A 1 -25.17 -24.40 -7.62
C SER A 1 -24.31 -23.96 -6.45
N GLY A 2 -23.40 -24.83 -6.01
CA GLY A 2 -22.66 -24.65 -4.75
C GLY A 2 -21.29 -24.01 -5.00
N LEU A 3 -20.93 -23.04 -4.16
CA LEU A 3 -19.66 -22.31 -4.16
C LEU A 3 -18.47 -23.25 -4.41
N SER A 4 -17.82 -23.14 -5.57
CA SER A 4 -16.73 -24.03 -5.99
C SER A 4 -15.38 -23.67 -5.35
N THR A 5 -15.27 -22.49 -4.73
CA THR A 5 -14.06 -22.01 -4.06
C THR A 5 -14.39 -21.02 -2.94
N LEU A 6 -13.82 -21.24 -1.75
CA LEU A 6 -13.78 -20.29 -0.63
C LEU A 6 -12.43 -19.57 -0.61
N LYS A 7 -12.43 -18.27 -0.30
CA LYS A 7 -11.21 -17.46 -0.16
C LYS A 7 -11.31 -16.61 1.10
N ALA A 8 -10.23 -16.57 1.86
CA ALA A 8 -10.05 -15.70 3.02
C ALA A 8 -8.68 -15.02 2.92
N LYS A 9 -8.58 -13.77 3.37
CA LYS A 9 -7.31 -13.03 3.41
C LYS A 9 -7.27 -12.11 4.62
N ALA A 10 -6.07 -11.90 5.13
CA ALA A 10 -5.75 -10.87 6.11
C ALA A 10 -4.94 -9.78 5.40
N GLU A 11 -5.38 -8.54 5.51
CA GLU A 11 -4.74 -7.39 4.87
C GLU A 11 -4.46 -6.30 5.90
N LEU A 12 -3.34 -5.59 5.70
CA LEU A 12 -3.07 -4.31 6.32
C LEU A 12 -3.43 -3.23 5.30
N GLU A 13 -4.41 -2.40 5.62
CA GLU A 13 -4.82 -1.26 4.81
C GLU A 13 -4.38 0.03 5.50
N GLY A 14 -3.95 1.01 4.71
CA GLY A 14 -3.57 2.32 5.22
C GLY A 14 -3.91 3.42 4.23
N SER A 15 -4.24 4.58 4.75
CA SER A 15 -4.42 5.82 4.00
C SER A 15 -3.51 6.91 4.56
N LEU A 16 -3.02 7.77 3.68
CA LEU A 16 -2.20 8.91 4.03
C LEU A 16 -2.74 10.14 3.30
N VAL A 17 -2.92 11.23 4.05
CA VAL A 17 -3.25 12.56 3.53
C VAL A 17 -2.12 13.49 3.91
N MET A 18 -1.55 14.17 2.92
CA MET A 18 -0.51 15.18 3.11
C MET A 18 -1.03 16.54 2.64
N LYS A 19 -0.69 17.59 3.38
CA LYS A 19 -1.03 18.98 3.07
C LYS A 19 0.19 19.86 3.30
N MET A 20 0.39 20.79 2.39
CA MET A 20 1.38 21.86 2.51
C MET A 20 0.63 23.17 2.75
N TYR A 21 1.12 23.96 3.69
CA TYR A 21 0.49 25.20 4.12
C TYR A 21 1.41 26.39 3.86
N ASP A 22 0.83 27.48 3.39
CA ASP A 22 1.46 28.79 3.44
C ASP A 22 1.62 29.23 4.90
N THR A 23 2.83 29.59 5.30
CA THR A 23 3.14 29.88 6.71
C THR A 23 2.59 31.21 7.20
N GLN A 24 2.26 32.14 6.29
CA GLN A 24 1.75 33.46 6.64
C GLN A 24 0.24 33.45 6.83
N SER A 25 -0.49 32.83 5.91
CA SER A 25 -1.95 32.80 5.88
C SER A 25 -2.56 31.52 6.47
N GLY A 26 -1.77 30.45 6.60
CA GLY A 26 -2.28 29.12 6.96
C GLY A 26 -3.08 28.45 5.83
N ALA A 27 -3.14 29.05 4.64
CA ALA A 27 -3.85 28.48 3.50
C ALA A 27 -3.17 27.19 3.02
N THR A 28 -3.96 26.19 2.61
CA THR A 28 -3.40 25.00 1.95
C THR A 28 -2.97 25.35 0.54
N ILE A 29 -1.69 25.20 0.22
CA ILE A 29 -1.13 25.47 -1.11
C ILE A 29 -0.95 24.22 -1.96
N TRP A 30 -0.94 23.05 -1.32
CA TRP A 30 -0.88 21.76 -2.00
C TRP A 30 -1.43 20.66 -1.09
N SER A 31 -2.00 19.62 -1.68
CA SER A 31 -2.41 18.43 -0.97
C SER A 31 -2.35 17.19 -1.85
N SER A 32 -2.05 16.05 -1.25
CA SER A 32 -2.13 14.75 -1.91
C SER A 32 -2.65 13.71 -0.93
N SER A 33 -3.28 12.66 -1.46
CA SER A 33 -3.74 11.53 -0.67
C SER A 33 -3.49 10.22 -1.41
N ALA A 34 -3.21 9.17 -0.66
CA ALA A 34 -3.07 7.82 -1.18
C ALA A 34 -3.65 6.80 -0.22
N THR A 35 -4.17 5.72 -0.78
CA THR A 35 -4.53 4.50 -0.04
C THR A 35 -3.74 3.35 -0.64
N ASP A 36 -3.27 2.44 0.21
CA ASP A 36 -2.59 1.23 -0.21
C ASP A 36 -2.88 0.08 0.74
N ARG A 37 -2.62 -1.15 0.29
CA ARG A 37 -2.86 -2.37 1.06
C ARG A 37 -1.77 -3.39 0.88
N GLN A 38 -1.50 -4.16 1.93
CA GLN A 38 -0.56 -5.27 1.93
C GLN A 38 -1.23 -6.54 2.45
N THR A 39 -1.17 -7.62 1.68
CA THR A 39 -1.73 -8.91 2.10
C THR A 39 -0.76 -9.61 3.06
N LEU A 40 -1.20 -9.88 4.28
CA LEU A 40 -0.42 -10.59 5.30
C LEU A 40 -0.59 -12.10 5.16
N ALA A 41 -1.79 -12.56 4.84
CA ALA A 41 -2.06 -13.97 4.62
C ALA A 41 -3.24 -14.15 3.66
N ALA A 42 -3.23 -15.25 2.92
CA ALA A 42 -4.33 -15.67 2.07
C ALA A 42 -4.51 -17.18 2.15
N VAL A 43 -5.76 -17.62 2.25
CA VAL A 43 -6.18 -19.02 2.20
C VAL A 43 -7.27 -19.17 1.15
N SER A 44 -7.15 -20.21 0.33
CA SER A 44 -8.15 -20.60 -0.64
C SER A 44 -8.45 -22.09 -0.50
N VAL A 45 -9.73 -22.44 -0.48
CA VAL A 45 -10.20 -23.82 -0.44
C VAL A 45 -11.02 -24.08 -1.69
N SER A 46 -10.66 -25.09 -2.47
CA SER A 46 -11.43 -25.48 -3.66
C SER A 46 -11.80 -26.96 -3.63
N LYS A 47 -12.96 -27.27 -4.21
CA LYS A 47 -13.54 -28.63 -4.19
C LYS A 47 -12.68 -29.67 -4.90
N THR A 48 -11.87 -29.24 -5.87
CA THR A 48 -11.01 -30.09 -6.71
C THR A 48 -9.52 -29.96 -6.39
N GLY A 49 -9.11 -28.91 -5.69
CA GLY A 49 -7.69 -28.57 -5.48
C GLY A 49 -7.25 -28.46 -4.02
N GLY A 50 -8.13 -28.79 -3.06
CA GLY A 50 -7.84 -28.81 -1.64
C GLY A 50 -7.66 -27.42 -1.03
N VAL A 51 -6.91 -27.34 0.07
CA VAL A 51 -6.57 -26.09 0.77
C VAL A 51 -5.21 -25.60 0.28
N ARG A 52 -5.14 -24.34 -0.17
CA ARG A 52 -3.90 -23.64 -0.49
C ARG A 52 -3.83 -22.39 0.38
N GLY A 53 -2.72 -22.18 1.06
CA GLY A 53 -2.55 -21.00 1.90
C GLY A 53 -1.11 -20.59 1.99
N GLY A 54 -0.89 -19.29 2.11
CA GLY A 54 0.41 -18.68 2.32
C GLY A 54 0.25 -17.44 3.20
N GLY A 55 1.19 -17.24 4.10
CA GLY A 55 1.23 -16.07 4.98
C GLY A 55 2.65 -15.54 5.10
N SER A 56 2.76 -14.23 5.29
CA SER A 56 3.99 -13.57 5.71
C SER A 56 4.18 -13.80 7.21
N SER A 57 5.35 -14.30 7.60
CA SER A 57 5.78 -14.29 9.01
C SER A 57 6.27 -12.91 9.45
N ASP A 58 6.53 -12.00 8.50
CA ASP A 58 7.06 -10.67 8.75
C ASP A 58 5.98 -9.59 8.58
N VAL A 59 5.19 -9.40 9.64
CA VAL A 59 4.21 -8.31 9.72
C VAL A 59 4.91 -6.95 9.79
N GLY A 60 6.10 -6.89 10.37
CA GLY A 60 6.91 -5.67 10.47
C GLY A 60 7.31 -5.15 9.10
N GLY A 61 7.88 -6.02 8.26
CA GLY A 61 8.24 -5.72 6.87
C GLY A 61 7.04 -5.31 6.04
N ALA A 62 5.89 -6.00 6.17
CA ALA A 62 4.67 -5.63 5.48
C ALA A 62 4.17 -4.21 5.86
N LYS A 63 4.24 -3.86 7.16
CA LYS A 63 3.93 -2.50 7.62
C LYS A 63 4.91 -1.48 7.06
N SER A 64 6.21 -1.75 7.11
CA SER A 64 7.23 -0.85 6.57
C SER A 64 7.06 -0.62 5.07
N ALA A 65 6.72 -1.68 4.31
CA ALA A 65 6.42 -1.57 2.89
C ALA A 65 5.17 -0.72 2.63
N LEU A 66 4.09 -0.93 3.39
CA LEU A 66 2.88 -0.12 3.28
C LEU A 66 3.16 1.37 3.52
N VAL A 67 3.87 1.70 4.60
CA VAL A 67 4.21 3.09 4.93
C VAL A 67 5.08 3.71 3.84
N ARG A 68 6.10 2.99 3.35
CA ARG A 68 6.95 3.46 2.25
C ARG A 68 6.15 3.75 1.00
N ASN A 69 5.25 2.85 0.60
CA ASN A 69 4.41 3.05 -0.58
C ASN A 69 3.50 4.27 -0.45
N LEU A 70 2.89 4.46 0.73
CA LEU A 70 2.04 5.63 0.98
C LEU A 70 2.84 6.92 0.87
N VAL A 71 4.04 6.98 1.46
CA VAL A 71 4.95 8.13 1.36
C VAL A 71 5.39 8.35 -0.09
N ASP A 72 5.83 7.31 -0.79
CA ASP A 72 6.30 7.43 -2.17
C ASP A 72 5.19 7.96 -3.08
N ARG A 73 3.97 7.42 -2.98
CA ARG A 73 2.82 7.86 -3.79
C ARG A 73 2.42 9.30 -3.48
N THR A 74 2.32 9.66 -2.20
CA THR A 74 1.93 11.02 -1.79
C THR A 74 3.02 12.05 -2.10
N THR A 75 4.29 11.66 -2.20
CA THR A 75 5.42 12.58 -2.47
C THR A 75 5.92 12.56 -3.91
N THR A 76 5.22 11.88 -4.83
CA THR A 76 5.64 11.72 -6.23
C THR A 76 6.00 13.05 -6.90
N ASP A 77 5.21 14.10 -6.67
CA ASP A 77 5.39 15.44 -7.26
C ASP A 77 6.72 16.10 -6.88
N PHE A 78 7.34 15.68 -5.77
CA PHE A 78 8.58 16.26 -5.26
C PHE A 78 9.82 15.38 -5.56
N ARG A 79 9.65 14.31 -6.32
CA ARG A 79 10.77 13.43 -6.70
C ARG A 79 11.49 13.98 -7.94
N PRO A 80 12.83 13.90 -8.00
CA PRO A 80 13.57 14.28 -9.20
C PRO A 80 13.14 13.43 -10.39
N THR A 81 12.80 14.05 -11.51
CA THR A 81 12.42 13.36 -12.76
C THR A 81 13.58 13.23 -13.74
N TRP A 82 14.63 14.05 -13.59
CA TRP A 82 15.80 14.06 -14.46
C TRP A 82 17.08 13.94 -13.63
N ILE A 83 17.85 12.88 -13.88
CA ILE A 83 19.17 12.66 -13.27
C ILE A 83 20.20 12.77 -14.40
N ARG A 84 21.13 13.74 -14.31
CA ARG A 84 22.30 13.76 -15.20
C ARG A 84 23.25 12.66 -14.77
N VAL A 85 23.45 11.67 -15.64
CA VAL A 85 24.54 10.69 -15.50
C VAL A 85 25.83 11.42 -15.87
N GLN A 86 26.78 11.50 -14.94
CA GLN A 86 28.13 11.98 -15.26
C GLN A 86 28.92 10.81 -15.86
N GLU A 87 29.42 11.00 -17.08
CA GLU A 87 30.44 10.15 -17.72
C GLU A 87 31.83 10.46 -17.17
#